data_AF-A0AA39JMM1-F1
#
_entry.id   AF-A0AA39JMM1-F1
#
_cell.length_a   1.000
_cell.length_b   1.000
_cell.length_c   1.000
_cell.angle_alpha   90.00
_cell.angle_beta   90.00
_cell.angle_gamma   90.00
#
_symmetry.space_group_name_H-M   'P 1'
#
loop_
_entity.id
_entity.type
_entity.pdbx_description
1 polymer ?
#
loop_
_entity_poly.entity_id
_entity_poly.type
_entity_poly.pdbx_seq_one_letter_code
_entity_poly.pdbx_strand_id
1 'polypeptide(L)'
;EDLLIDFRELIGRHTGENMAEAVWDTLTLYGLHDKVIAFMIDNATNNDTLMKGIECRCRREGIIFDEKLSCLRCMPHTVHLVAIKVS
;
A
#
# COMPACT_ATOMS: atom_id res chain seq x y z
N GLU A 1 14.72 -14.22 2.79
CA GLU A 1 13.91 -14.35 4.02
C GLU A 1 13.09 -13.08 4.14
N ASP A 2 11.83 -13.22 4.58
CA ASP A 2 10.91 -12.10 4.73
C ASP A 2 10.86 -11.68 6.20
N LEU A 3 10.82 -10.37 6.47
CA LEU A 3 10.75 -9.81 7.82
C LEU A 3 9.44 -9.05 8.00
N LEU A 4 8.66 -9.40 9.02
CA LEU A 4 7.49 -8.62 9.43
C LEU A 4 7.95 -7.30 10.04
N ILE A 5 7.66 -6.19 9.36
CA ILE A 5 8.02 -4.84 9.82
C ILE A 5 7.00 -4.33 10.84
N ASP A 6 5.71 -4.61 10.62
CA ASP A 6 4.63 -4.12 11.48
C ASP A 6 3.33 -4.89 11.29
N PHE A 7 2.55 -5.01 12.36
CA PHE A 7 1.20 -5.56 12.36
C PHE A 7 0.39 -4.85 13.44
N ARG A 8 -0.41 -3.86 13.03
CA ARG A 8 -1.18 -3.02 13.94
C ARG A 8 -2.66 -3.02 13.56
N GLU A 9 -3.51 -2.88 14.58
CA GLU A 9 -4.93 -2.61 14.37
C GLU A 9 -5.10 -1.18 13.85
N LEU A 10 -5.93 -1.03 12.81
CA LEU A 10 -6.26 0.29 12.28
C LEU A 10 -7.36 0.92 13.14
N ILE A 11 -7.04 2.02 13.81
CA ILE A 11 -8.01 2.73 14.66
C ILE A 11 -8.90 3.62 13.79
N GLY A 12 -10.22 3.49 13.94
CA GLY A 12 -11.20 4.29 13.21
C GLY A 12 -11.69 3.64 11.91
N ARG A 13 -12.06 4.44 10.91
CA ARG A 13 -12.59 3.90 9.64
C ARG A 13 -11.46 3.35 8.77
N HIS A 14 -11.69 2.23 8.12
CA HIS A 14 -10.75 1.61 7.17
C HIS A 14 -10.77 2.30 5.80
N THR A 15 -10.67 3.63 5.79
CA THR A 15 -10.52 4.42 4.57
C THR A 15 -9.08 4.33 4.06
N GLY A 16 -8.89 4.53 2.76
CA GLY A 16 -7.55 4.51 2.16
C GLY A 16 -6.60 5.54 2.78
N GLU A 17 -7.12 6.71 3.16
CA GLU A 17 -6.34 7.75 3.82
C GLU A 17 -5.81 7.31 5.18
N ASN A 18 -6.64 6.67 6.00
CA ASN A 18 -6.25 6.19 7.33
C ASN A 18 -5.21 5.06 7.21
N MET A 19 -5.40 4.17 6.23
CA MET A 19 -4.40 3.13 5.95
C MET A 19 -3.08 3.71 5.44
N ALA A 20 -3.12 4.73 4.57
CA ALA A 20 -1.92 5.42 4.10
C ALA A 20 -1.18 6.12 5.26
N GLU A 21 -1.91 6.68 6.22
CA GLU A 21 -1.34 7.25 7.44
C GLU A 21 -0.62 6.20 8.27
N ALA A 22 -1.31 5.10 8.60
CA ALA A 22 -0.73 4.01 9.38
C ALA A 22 0.55 3.46 8.73
N VAL A 23 0.52 3.19 7.41
CA VAL A 23 1.68 2.69 6.66
C VAL A 23 2.82 3.71 6.65
N TRP A 24 2.51 4.98 6.39
CA TRP A 24 3.52 6.03 6.34
C TRP A 24 4.20 6.24 7.70
N ASP A 25 3.46 6.16 8.79
CA ASP A 25 4.00 6.30 10.14
C ASP A 25 4.98 5.16 10.44
N THR A 26 4.67 3.92 10.03
CA THR A 26 5.59 2.78 10.10
C THR A 26 6.86 3.04 9.29
N LEU A 27 6.72 3.47 8.02
CA LEU A 27 7.86 3.74 7.17
C LEU A 27 8.74 4.88 7.70
N THR A 28 8.12 5.88 8.34
CA THR A 28 8.83 7.00 8.97
C THR A 28 9.57 6.53 10.22
N LEU A 29 8.91 5.74 11.08
CA LEU A 29 9.49 5.19 12.31
C LEU A 29 10.78 4.40 12.05
N TYR A 30 10.82 3.65 10.94
CA TYR A 30 11.97 2.83 10.57
C TYR A 30 12.93 3.51 9.57
N GLY A 31 12.65 4.74 9.13
CA GLY A 31 13.48 5.43 8.12
C GLY A 31 13.54 4.68 6.78
N LEU A 32 12.38 4.17 6.34
CA LEU A 32 12.19 3.37 5.13
C LEU A 32 11.41 4.10 4.03
N HIS A 33 10.79 5.25 4.33
CA HIS A 33 9.90 5.96 3.40
C HIS A 33 10.57 6.38 2.07
N ASP A 34 11.89 6.56 2.05
CA ASP A 34 12.72 6.85 0.88
C ASP A 34 13.31 5.60 0.19
N LYS A 35 13.06 4.41 0.76
CA LYS A 35 13.62 3.12 0.30
C LYS A 35 12.57 2.17 -0.27
N VAL A 36 11.28 2.54 -0.21
CA VAL A 36 10.21 1.73 -0.78
C VAL A 36 10.11 1.96 -2.28
N ILE A 37 10.31 0.89 -3.05
CA ILE A 37 10.25 0.92 -4.53
C ILE A 37 8.83 0.56 -5.02
N ALA A 38 8.14 -0.35 -4.34
CA ALA A 38 6.82 -0.81 -4.74
C ALA A 38 6.02 -1.36 -3.54
N PHE A 39 4.70 -1.30 -3.66
CA PHE A 39 3.75 -1.93 -2.76
C PHE A 39 3.03 -3.07 -3.47
N MET A 40 2.90 -4.21 -2.79
CA MET A 40 2.05 -5.31 -3.24
C MET A 40 0.76 -5.31 -2.41
N ILE A 41 -0.37 -5.01 -3.06
CA ILE A 41 -1.67 -4.85 -2.38
C ILE A 41 -2.76 -5.65 -3.11
N ASP A 42 -3.82 -5.99 -2.40
CA ASP A 42 -4.98 -6.69 -2.98
C ASP A 42 -5.89 -5.72 -3.76
N ASN A 43 -6.87 -6.25 -4.49
CA ASN A 43 -7.69 -5.47 -5.43
C ASN A 43 -8.92 -4.83 -4.74
N ALA A 44 -8.71 -4.23 -3.57
CA ALA A 44 -9.72 -3.49 -2.84
C ALA A 44 -9.66 -2.01 -3.24
N THR A 45 -10.81 -1.36 -3.46
CA THR A 45 -10.87 0.04 -3.95
C THR A 45 -10.28 1.06 -2.97
N ASN A 46 -10.25 0.72 -1.68
CA ASN A 46 -9.60 1.55 -0.66
C ASN A 46 -8.05 1.56 -0.79
N ASN A 47 -7.46 0.55 -1.45
CA ASN A 47 -6.03 0.51 -1.74
C ASN A 47 -5.61 1.50 -2.83
N ASP A 48 -6.50 1.80 -3.79
CA ASP A 48 -6.25 2.86 -4.78
C ASP A 48 -6.09 4.22 -4.07
N THR A 49 -6.94 4.47 -3.07
CA THR A 49 -6.89 5.67 -2.24
C THR A 49 -5.65 5.67 -1.33
N LEU A 50 -5.27 4.51 -0.78
CA LEU A 50 -4.05 4.34 0.00
C LEU A 50 -2.82 4.77 -0.82
N MET A 51 -2.68 4.23 -2.03
CA MET A 51 -1.52 4.50 -2.89
C MET A 51 -1.40 5.97 -3.26
N LYS A 52 -2.52 6.65 -3.56
CA LYS A 52 -2.55 8.11 -3.76
C LYS A 52 -2.14 8.87 -2.50
N GLY A 53 -2.55 8.39 -1.33
CA GLY A 53 -2.15 8.95 -0.05
C GLY A 53 -0.63 8.88 0.17
N ILE A 54 -0.02 7.74 -0.15
CA ILE A 54 1.44 7.54 -0.09
C ILE A 54 2.15 8.44 -1.11
N GLU A 55 1.69 8.49 -2.36
CA GLU A 55 2.27 9.34 -3.40
C GLU A 55 2.27 10.83 -2.99
N CYS A 56 1.17 11.30 -2.40
CA CYS A 56 1.06 12.67 -1.89
C CYS A 56 2.09 12.95 -0.77
N ARG A 57 2.34 11.98 0.11
CA ARG A 57 3.34 12.10 1.18
C ARG A 57 4.77 12.06 0.64
N CYS A 58 5.08 11.15 -0.29
CA CYS A 58 6.35 11.13 -1.01
C CYS A 58 6.64 12.48 -1.69
N ARG A 59 5.65 13.05 -2.38
CA ARG A 59 5.80 14.34 -3.07
C ARG A 59 6.10 15.49 -2.10
N ARG A 60 5.53 15.47 -0.90
CA ARG A 60 5.80 16.47 0.15
C ARG A 60 7.24 16.39 0.69
N GLU A 61 7.82 15.20 0.68
CA GLU A 61 9.20 14.93 1.13
C GLU A 61 10.23 15.04 0.00
N GLY A 62 9.79 15.31 -1.24
CA GLY A 62 10.66 15.38 -2.42
C GLY A 62 11.08 14.03 -2.98
N ILE A 63 10.37 12.96 -2.62
CA ILE A 63 10.63 11.59 -3.08
C ILE A 63 9.87 11.35 -4.39
N ILE A 64 10.59 10.85 -5.40
CA ILE A 64 10.00 10.46 -6.69
C ILE A 64 9.31 9.11 -6.51
N PHE A 65 7.98 9.13 -6.49
CA PHE A 65 7.14 7.95 -6.38
C PHE A 65 5.94 8.11 -7.31
N ASP A 66 5.69 7.09 -8.14
CA ASP A 66 4.53 7.02 -9.05
C ASP A 66 3.66 5.85 -8.63
N GLU A 67 2.41 6.13 -8.27
CA GLU A 67 1.48 5.15 -7.72
C GLU A 67 1.11 4.05 -8.71
N LYS A 68 1.12 4.33 -10.02
CA LYS A 68 0.75 3.38 -11.07
C LYS A 68 1.89 2.45 -11.42
N LEU A 69 3.13 2.94 -11.34
CA LEU A 69 4.33 2.14 -11.58
C LEU A 69 4.72 1.32 -10.35
N SER A 70 4.39 1.82 -9.15
CA SER A 70 4.81 1.23 -7.87
C SER A 70 3.72 0.38 -7.20
N CYS A 71 2.54 0.23 -7.81
CA CYS A 71 1.47 -0.64 -7.34
C CYS A 71 1.49 -1.98 -8.07
N LEU A 72 1.91 -3.04 -7.37
CA LEU A 72 1.85 -4.41 -7.86
C LEU A 72 0.60 -5.10 -7.29
N ARG A 73 -0.15 -5.79 -8.14
CA ARG A 73 -1.30 -6.59 -7.68
C ARG A 73 -0.86 -7.93 -7.12
N CYS A 74 -1.46 -8.32 -6.00
CA CYS A 74 -1.26 -9.64 -5.42
C CYS A 74 -1.68 -10.76 -6.40
N MET A 75 -0.73 -11.62 -6.79
CA MET A 75 -0.93 -12.72 -7.74
C MET A 75 -2.01 -13.72 -7.30
N PRO A 76 -2.03 -14.23 -6.05
CA PRO A 76 -3.09 -15.10 -5.55
C PRO A 76 -4.51 -14.54 -5.73
N HIS A 77 -4.69 -13.23 -5.52
CA HIS A 77 -6.00 -12.59 -5.64
C HIS A 77 -6.47 -12.53 -7.11
N THR A 78 -5.55 -12.33 -8.05
CA THR A 78 -5.88 -12.34 -9.49
C THR A 78 -6.35 -13.73 -9.93
N VAL A 79 -5.69 -14.80 -9.46
CA VAL A 79 -6.09 -16.19 -9.76
C VAL A 79 -7.46 -16.49 -9.15
N HIS A 80 -7.71 -16.09 -7.91
CA HIS A 80 -9.00 -16.29 -7.25
C HIS A 80 -10.16 -15.58 -7.98
N LEU A 81 -9.97 -14.34 -8.41
CA LEU A 81 -10.97 -13.59 -9.16
C LEU A 81 -11.26 -14.21 -10.54
N VAL A 82 -10.24 -14.71 -11.24
CA VAL A 82 -10.42 -15.39 -12.54
C VAL A 82 -11.20 -16.70 -12.35
N ALA A 83 -10.90 -17.48 -11.32
CA ALA A 83 -11.64 -18.71 -11.03
C ALA A 83 -13.14 -18.44 -10.76
N ILE A 84 -13.46 -17.40 -9.99
CA ILE A 84 -14.85 -17.00 -9.71
C ILE A 84 -15.56 -16.53 -10.99
N LYS A 85 -14.88 -15.82 -11.89
CA LYS A 85 -15.50 -15.25 -13.10
C LYS A 85 -15.70 -16.27 -14.23
N VAL A 86 -15.05 -17.43 -14.14
CA VAL A 86 -15.16 -18.54 -15.09
C VAL A 86 -16.10 -19.65 -14.55
N SER A 87 -16.66 -19.45 -13.36
CA SER A 87 -17.74 -20.28 -12.78
C SER A 87 -19.11 -19.75 -13.20
#